data_AF-A0A9P9DLS2-F1
#
_entry.id   AF-A0A9P9DLS2-F1
#
_cell.length_a   1.000
_cell.length_b   1.000
_cell.length_c   1.000
_cell.angle_alpha   90.00
_cell.angle_beta   90.00
_cell.angle_gamma   90.00
#
_symmetry.space_group_name_H-M   'P 1'
#
loop_
_entity.id
_entity.type
_entity.pdbx_description
1 polymer ?
#
loop_
_entity_poly.entity_id
_entity_poly.type
_entity_poly.pdbx_seq_one_letter_code
_entity_poly.pdbx_strand_id
1 'polypeptide(L)'
;MGTTSAAAASANLRSSYGGLKLTFLVGICGGVPKISQQNAFLGDISKSIIQYDYGKQHPGRFVVRNAVEDTLGRANTNIRSILSHIEQRRLLRAVPALYWPR
;
A
#
# COMPACT_ATOMS: atom_id res chain seq x y z
N MET A 1 14.31 3.81 9.05
CA MET A 1 13.25 4.76 9.48
C MET A 1 12.02 3.97 9.91
N GLY A 2 11.27 4.45 10.91
CA GLY A 2 10.06 3.79 11.40
C GLY A 2 8.77 4.26 10.69
N THR A 3 7.73 3.43 10.75
CA THR A 3 6.40 3.68 10.15
C THR A 3 5.76 4.98 10.64
N THR A 4 5.77 5.23 11.95
CA THR A 4 5.21 6.43 12.59
C THR A 4 5.92 7.72 12.17
N SER A 5 7.26 7.71 12.12
CA SER A 5 8.04 8.88 11.69
C SER A 5 7.78 9.21 10.21
N ALA A 6 7.73 8.21 9.33
CA ALA A 6 7.42 8.41 7.91
C ALA A 6 5.99 8.93 7.69
N ALA A 7 5.02 8.42 8.45
CA ALA A 7 3.64 8.89 8.43
C ALA A 7 3.54 10.36 8.89
N ALA A 8 4.18 10.71 10.01
CA ALA A 8 4.19 12.08 10.53
C ALA A 8 4.83 13.07 9.54
N ALA A 9 5.99 12.72 8.96
CA ALA A 9 6.64 13.55 7.96
C ALA A 9 5.74 13.75 6.72
N SER A 10 5.07 12.68 6.26
CA SER A 10 4.15 12.74 5.12
C SER A 10 2.91 13.59 5.42
N ALA A 11 2.36 13.52 6.64
CA ALA A 11 1.25 14.36 7.07
C ALA A 11 1.65 15.85 7.11
N ASN A 12 2.86 16.15 7.56
CA ASN A 12 3.38 17.52 7.61
C ASN A 12 3.55 18.15 6.21
N LEU A 13 3.74 17.36 5.15
CA LEU A 13 3.75 17.89 3.78
C LEU A 13 2.42 18.59 3.44
N ARG A 14 1.29 18.10 3.98
CA ARG A 14 -0.03 18.70 3.75
C ARG A 14 -0.15 20.09 4.35
N SER A 15 0.42 20.32 5.53
CA SER A 15 0.39 21.62 6.20
C SER A 15 1.45 22.58 5.65
N SER A 16 2.64 22.07 5.31
CA SER A 16 3.75 22.90 4.88
C SER A 16 3.66 23.32 3.40
N TYR A 17 2.94 22.56 2.58
CA TYR A 17 2.83 22.81 1.14
C TYR A 17 1.37 22.68 0.65
N GLY A 18 0.57 23.72 0.89
CA GLY A 18 -0.86 23.73 0.54
C GLY A 18 -1.20 23.59 -0.94
N GLY A 19 -0.22 23.76 -1.84
CA GLY A 19 -0.39 23.57 -3.29
C GLY A 19 -0.23 22.13 -3.78
N LEU A 20 0.19 21.19 -2.93
CA LEU A 20 0.39 19.80 -3.34
C LEU A 20 -0.94 19.10 -3.58
N LYS A 21 -1.13 18.60 -4.80
CA LYS A 21 -2.31 17.81 -5.18
C LYS A 21 -2.11 16.30 -4.96
N LEU A 22 -0.86 15.86 -4.89
CA LEU A 22 -0.47 14.45 -4.77
C LEU A 22 0.93 14.35 -4.18
N THR A 23 1.12 13.41 -3.26
CA THR A 23 2.43 13.03 -2.72
C THR A 23 2.58 11.51 -2.78
N PHE A 24 3.81 11.04 -3.03
CA PHE A 24 4.15 9.63 -3.02
C PHE A 24 5.10 9.34 -1.86
N LEU A 25 4.69 8.46 -0.96
CA LEU A 25 5.57 7.88 0.05
C LEU A 25 6.12 6.57 -0.51
N VAL A 26 7.41 6.55 -0.87
CA VAL A 26 8.06 5.40 -1.49
C VAL A 26 9.15 4.88 -0.55
N GLY A 27 9.24 3.56 -0.44
CA GLY A 27 10.28 2.85 0.30
C GLY A 27 10.42 1.42 -0.19
N ILE A 28 11.48 0.76 0.25
CA ILE A 28 11.63 -0.68 0.05
C ILE A 28 10.85 -1.43 1.13
N CYS A 29 10.18 -2.51 0.73
CA CYS A 29 9.44 -3.37 1.64
C CYS A 29 10.04 -4.77 1.62
N GLY A 30 10.10 -5.42 2.79
CA GLY A 30 10.29 -6.87 2.85
C GLY A 30 9.00 -7.58 2.42
N GLY A 31 9.13 -8.72 1.74
CA GLY A 31 8.00 -9.51 1.26
C GLY A 31 8.08 -10.95 1.74
N VAL A 32 6.92 -11.56 2.01
CA VAL A 32 6.80 -13.01 2.21
C VAL A 32 6.43 -13.62 0.87
N PRO A 33 7.20 -14.59 0.32
CA PRO A 33 7.01 -15.10 -1.05
C PRO A 33 5.64 -15.72 -1.34
N LYS A 34 4.87 -16.05 -0.30
CA LYS A 34 3.56 -16.70 -0.42
C LYS A 34 2.57 -16.15 0.60
N ILE A 35 1.44 -15.63 0.12
CA ILE A 35 0.36 -15.06 0.93
C ILE A 35 -0.92 -15.82 0.60
N SER A 36 -1.51 -16.54 1.56
CA SER A 36 -2.77 -17.27 1.39
C SER A 36 -2.83 -18.11 0.09
N GLN A 37 -1.77 -18.88 -0.17
CA GLN A 37 -1.58 -19.70 -1.37
C GLN A 37 -1.24 -18.97 -2.68
N GLN A 38 -1.23 -17.63 -2.70
CA GLN A 38 -0.79 -16.85 -3.85
C GLN A 38 0.70 -16.51 -3.72
N ASN A 39 1.44 -16.64 -4.83
CA ASN A 39 2.83 -16.19 -4.88
C ASN A 39 2.86 -14.66 -4.88
N ALA A 40 3.72 -14.08 -4.05
CA ALA A 40 4.01 -12.66 -4.04
C ALA A 40 5.36 -12.41 -4.72
N PHE A 41 5.35 -11.56 -5.73
CA PHE A 41 6.53 -11.22 -6.52
C PHE A 41 6.92 -9.75 -6.32
N LEU A 42 8.21 -9.46 -6.51
CA LEU A 42 8.68 -8.08 -6.52
C LEU A 42 7.98 -7.30 -7.64
N GLY A 43 7.32 -6.20 -7.27
CA GLY A 43 6.49 -5.40 -8.18
C GLY A 43 4.99 -5.69 -8.10
N ASP A 44 4.54 -6.59 -7.22
CA ASP A 44 3.13 -6.67 -6.82
C ASP A 44 2.70 -5.44 -6.01
N ILE A 45 1.52 -4.91 -6.33
CA ILE A 45 0.91 -3.79 -5.60
C ILE A 45 -0.07 -4.35 -4.57
N SER A 46 0.20 -4.09 -3.30
CA SER A 46 -0.72 -4.44 -2.21
C SER A 46 -1.88 -3.44 -2.15
N LYS A 47 -3.12 -3.94 -2.10
CA LYS A 47 -4.33 -3.08 -2.05
C LYS A 47 -4.75 -2.68 -0.64
N SER A 48 -4.22 -3.36 0.38
CA SER A 48 -4.56 -3.17 1.77
C SER A 48 -3.30 -3.08 2.62
N ILE A 49 -3.31 -2.16 3.58
CA ILE A 49 -2.25 -1.99 4.57
C ILE A 49 -2.88 -2.28 5.93
N ILE A 50 -2.26 -3.18 6.70
CA ILE A 50 -2.66 -3.52 8.06
C ILE A 50 -1.47 -3.22 8.97
N GLN A 51 -1.70 -2.42 10.00
CA GLN A 51 -0.69 -2.14 11.01
C GLN A 51 -0.72 -3.24 12.08
N TYR A 52 0.08 -4.30 11.89
CA TYR A 52 0.06 -5.49 12.74
C TYR A 52 0.63 -5.26 14.15
N ASP A 53 1.39 -4.19 14.35
CA ASP A 53 1.97 -3.79 15.65
C ASP A 53 1.09 -2.80 16.43
N TYR A 54 -0.06 -2.43 15.88
CA TYR A 54 -1.04 -1.56 16.51
C TYR A 54 -2.21 -2.37 17.06
N GLY A 55 -2.35 -2.40 18.38
CA GLY A 55 -3.26 -3.33 19.02
C GLY A 55 -3.31 -3.20 20.53
N LYS A 56 -4.07 -4.08 21.18
CA LYS A 56 -4.14 -4.19 22.64
C LYS A 56 -3.45 -5.48 23.08
N GLN A 57 -2.51 -5.36 24.01
CA GLN A 57 -1.93 -6.51 24.68
C GLN A 57 -2.90 -6.98 25.78
N HIS A 58 -3.31 -8.24 25.71
CA HIS A 58 -4.04 -8.95 26.76
C HIS A 58 -3.14 -10.05 27.35
N PRO A 59 -3.45 -10.57 28.54
CA PRO A 59 -2.75 -11.74 29.06
C PRO A 59 -2.78 -12.89 28.03
N GLY A 60 -1.60 -13.30 27.56
CA GLY A 60 -1.42 -14.41 26.61
C GLY A 60 -1.67 -14.11 25.13
N ARG A 61 -2.07 -12.88 24.73
CA ARG A 61 -2.24 -12.54 23.31
C ARG A 61 -2.16 -11.05 23.00
N PHE A 62 -1.69 -10.73 21.80
CA PHE A 62 -1.83 -9.41 21.19
C PHE A 62 -3.02 -9.41 20.24
N VAL A 63 -3.94 -8.44 20.41
CA VAL A 63 -5.10 -8.28 19.52
C VAL A 63 -4.83 -7.07 18.63
N VAL A 64 -4.58 -7.33 17.34
CA VAL A 64 -4.40 -6.29 16.32
C VAL A 64 -5.70 -5.51 16.17
N ARG A 65 -5.59 -4.19 16.16
CA ARG A 65 -6.71 -3.30 15.80
C ARG A 65 -6.82 -3.25 14.28
N ASN A 66 -7.84 -3.91 13.75
CA ASN A 66 -8.10 -4.06 12.32
C ASN A 66 -9.54 -3.66 11.95
N ALA A 67 -10.23 -2.92 12.82
CA ALA A 67 -11.59 -2.45 12.56
C ALA A 67 -11.62 -1.44 11.40
N VAL A 68 -12.77 -1.27 10.75
CA VAL A 68 -12.93 -0.35 9.61
C VAL A 68 -12.65 1.10 10.03
N GLU A 69 -12.91 1.44 11.30
CA GLU A 69 -12.53 2.74 11.89
C GLU A 69 -11.00 2.90 12.07
N ASP A 70 -10.27 1.79 12.23
CA ASP A 70 -8.81 1.72 12.34
C ASP A 70 -8.12 1.49 10.98
N THR A 71 -8.89 1.22 9.93
CA THR A 71 -8.39 1.05 8.57
C THR A 71 -8.25 2.44 7.94
N LEU A 72 -7.13 2.71 7.26
CA LEU A 72 -6.94 3.95 6.49
C LEU A 72 -8.21 4.20 5.64
N GLY A 73 -8.96 5.26 5.97
CA GLY A 73 -10.25 5.55 5.34
C GLY A 73 -10.15 5.53 3.82
N ARG A 74 -11.27 5.20 3.15
CA ARG A 74 -11.29 5.00 1.68
C ARG A 74 -10.58 6.14 0.95
N ALA A 75 -9.53 5.81 0.20
CA ALA A 75 -8.78 6.78 -0.60
C ALA A 75 -9.73 7.58 -1.51
N ASN A 76 -9.45 8.88 -1.70
CA ASN A 76 -10.31 9.77 -2.50
C ASN A 76 -10.41 9.31 -3.98
N THR A 77 -11.38 9.85 -4.72
CA THR A 77 -11.64 9.45 -6.12
C THR A 77 -10.44 9.62 -7.04
N ASN A 78 -9.64 10.68 -6.86
CA ASN A 78 -8.45 10.94 -7.68
C ASN A 78 -7.37 9.88 -7.46
N ILE A 79 -7.09 9.54 -6.19
CA ILE A 79 -6.14 8.50 -5.83
C ILE A 79 -6.59 7.15 -6.39
N ARG A 80 -7.89 6.81 -6.25
CA ARG A 80 -8.42 5.56 -6.81
C ARG A 80 -8.31 5.51 -8.33
N SER A 81 -8.58 6.61 -9.03
CA SER A 81 -8.42 6.70 -10.49
C SER A 81 -6.97 6.44 -10.90
N ILE A 82 -5.99 7.01 -10.18
CA ILE A 82 -4.57 6.77 -10.42
C ILE A 82 -4.22 5.29 -10.18
N LEU A 83 -4.69 4.71 -9.07
CA LEU A 83 -4.46 3.29 -8.75
C LEU A 83 -5.03 2.36 -9.84
N SER A 84 -6.24 2.63 -10.34
CA SER A 84 -6.85 1.86 -11.44
C SER A 84 -6.03 1.93 -12.73
N HIS A 85 -5.48 3.09 -13.08
CA HIS A 85 -4.60 3.22 -14.25
C HIS A 85 -3.28 2.45 -14.10
N ILE A 86 -2.70 2.44 -12.90
CA ILE A 86 -1.48 1.68 -12.62
C ILE A 86 -1.73 0.17 -12.72
N GLU A 87 -2.86 -0.30 -12.20
CA GLU A 87 -3.27 -1.71 -12.32
C GLU A 87 -3.48 -2.13 -13.78
N GLN A 88 -4.18 -1.33 -14.59
CA GLN A 88 -4.39 -1.63 -16.01
C GLN A 88 -3.08 -1.73 -16.80
N ARG A 89 -2.15 -0.80 -16.60
CA ARG A 89 -0.83 -0.83 -17.28
C ARG A 89 -0.04 -2.10 -16.96
N ARG A 90 -0.27 -2.70 -15.80
CA ARG A 90 0.37 -3.96 -15.40
C ARG A 90 -0.27 -5.17 -16.05
N LEU A 91 -1.60 -5.23 -16.13
CA LEU A 91 -2.30 -6.32 -16.85
C LEU A 91 -1.87 -6.37 -18.32
N LEU A 92 -1.68 -5.20 -18.96
CA LEU A 92 -1.19 -5.11 -20.33
C LEU A 92 0.25 -5.62 -20.51
N ARG A 93 1.09 -5.58 -19.47
CA ARG A 93 2.45 -6.15 -19.46
C ARG A 93 2.47 -7.64 -19.08
N ALA A 94 1.44 -8.11 -18.40
CA ALA A 94 1.24 -9.51 -18.04
C ALA A 94 0.51 -10.31 -19.14
N VAL A 95 0.03 -9.65 -20.20
CA VAL A 95 -0.33 -10.34 -21.44
C VAL A 95 0.94 -11.03 -21.96
N PRO A 96 0.94 -12.36 -22.13
CA PRO A 96 2.13 -13.08 -22.57
C PRO A 96 2.65 -12.51 -23.89
N ALA A 97 3.96 -12.65 -24.07
CA ALA A 97 4.71 -12.45 -25.29
C ALA A 97 4.20 -13.34 -26.46
N LEU A 98 2.95 -13.17 -26.89
CA LEU A 98 2.40 -13.77 -28.11
C LEU A 98 2.55 -12.85 -29.33
N TYR A 99 3.05 -11.62 -29.14
CA TYR A 99 3.33 -10.66 -30.21
C TYR A 99 4.68 -9.99 -29.97
N TRP A 100 5.76 -10.75 -30.14
CA TRP A 100 7.06 -10.17 -30.46
C TRP A 100 7.55 -10.83 -31.75
N PRO A 101 7.65 -10.09 -32.88
CA PRO A 101 8.23 -10.65 -34.10
C PRO A 101 9.72 -10.82 -33.86
N ARG A 102 10.24 -12.00 -34.23
CA ARG A 102 11.69 -12.25 -34.26
C ARG A 102 12.39 -11.34 -35.25
#